data_AF-A0A081PG41-F1
#
_entry.id   AF-A0A081PG41-F1
#
_cell.length_a   1.000
_cell.length_b   1.000
_cell.length_c   1.000
_cell.angle_alpha   90.00
_cell.angle_beta   90.00
_cell.angle_gamma   90.00
#
_symmetry.space_group_name_H-M   'P 1'
#
loop_
_entity.id
_entity.type
_entity.pdbx_description
1 polymer ?
#
loop_
_entity_poly.entity_id
_entity_poly.type
_entity_poly.pdbx_seq_one_letter_code
_entity_poly.pdbx_strand_id
1 'polypeptide(L)'
;MNTQEETNFERIEAAINYISRNFKTQPDLDEIAESVHLSPFHFQRLFTEWAGVSPKKFLQYLTVEHAKGILRDKQYSLFDTAYDSGLSGTGRLHDLFVHIEGMTPGEFKTGGNLLLINYSFAQTPFGQVLVASTAIGICYMAFAEDTLTAFQQLEKRFPNAVFKQLTDTIQQNALHIFGQDWSHLKQIKLHLKGTPFQLKVWETLLKIPSGQLTTYGQIAAGVGAAGSSRAVGTAIGMNPVAFLIPCHRVIQSSGAFGQYHWGADRKSAMIGWESALAEKERQNILPYDGEVFYYGSQFSIADAQSFFAILLEDIEWQPDEAIIFGKHIYTKRKAAWYGDKAFQYTYSKTTKIAKAWTPALLVLKHHVEAQTGQKFNSCLLNLYHDGQEGMAWHSDDEKSLGKDTCIASLSFGAIRKFAFKHKTTGEYVYLMLESGSLLVMQGTTQTHWLHRLPPTVKVKTPRINLTFRTMLDQG
;
A
#
# COMPACT_ATOMS: atom_id res chain seq x y z
N MET A 1 16.65 -17.30 22.55
CA MET A 1 16.80 -16.70 21.21
C MET A 1 17.07 -17.84 20.23
N ASN A 2 16.50 -17.77 19.04
CA ASN A 2 16.30 -18.91 18.15
C ASN A 2 17.61 -19.18 17.38
N THR A 3 18.23 -20.35 17.53
CA THR A 3 19.52 -20.73 16.90
C THR A 3 19.54 -20.55 15.38
N GLN A 4 18.37 -20.60 14.74
CA GLN A 4 18.21 -20.34 13.32
C GLN A 4 18.39 -18.87 12.93
N GLU A 5 18.01 -17.92 13.79
CA GLU A 5 18.16 -16.48 13.53
C GLU A 5 19.62 -16.04 13.61
N GLU A 6 20.37 -16.57 14.57
CA GLU A 6 21.83 -16.37 14.69
C GLU A 6 22.56 -16.95 13.47
N THR A 7 22.22 -18.18 13.06
CA THR A 7 22.80 -18.81 11.86
C THR A 7 22.49 -18.02 10.57
N ASN A 8 21.29 -17.46 10.46
CA ASN A 8 20.90 -16.65 9.30
C ASN A 8 21.64 -15.31 9.29
N PHE A 9 21.81 -14.67 10.44
CA PHE A 9 22.60 -13.43 10.57
C PHE A 9 24.04 -13.64 10.12
N GLU A 10 24.72 -14.68 10.62
CA GLU A 10 26.12 -14.99 10.26
C GLU A 10 26.27 -15.25 8.75
N ARG A 11 25.32 -15.95 8.14
CA ARG A 11 25.30 -16.19 6.69
C ARG A 11 25.14 -14.90 5.88
N ILE A 12 24.25 -14.00 6.31
CA ILE A 12 24.05 -12.73 5.61
C ILE A 12 25.25 -11.78 5.83
N GLU A 13 25.83 -11.76 7.02
CA GLU A 13 27.07 -11.04 7.30
C GLU A 13 28.22 -11.54 6.40
N ALA A 14 28.40 -12.86 6.28
CA ALA A 14 29.37 -13.46 5.39
C ALA A 14 29.12 -13.09 3.92
N ALA A 15 27.86 -13.12 3.45
CA ALA A 15 27.50 -12.70 2.10
C ALA A 15 27.78 -11.22 1.85
N ILE A 16 27.45 -10.33 2.79
CA ILE A 16 27.74 -8.89 2.68
C ILE A 16 29.25 -8.66 2.61
N ASN A 17 30.02 -9.37 3.42
CA ASN A 17 31.49 -9.30 3.40
C ASN A 17 32.05 -9.80 2.06
N TYR A 18 31.49 -10.88 1.52
CA TYR A 18 31.86 -11.40 0.20
C TYR A 18 31.57 -10.38 -0.90
N ILE A 19 30.35 -9.84 -0.96
CA ILE A 19 29.98 -8.82 -1.97
C ILE A 19 30.87 -7.58 -1.82
N SER A 20 31.12 -7.10 -0.59
CA SER A 20 31.93 -5.91 -0.35
C SER A 20 33.40 -6.07 -0.76
N ARG A 21 33.95 -7.29 -0.71
CA ARG A 21 35.31 -7.58 -1.17
C ARG A 21 35.39 -7.79 -2.67
N ASN A 22 34.34 -8.36 -3.27
CA ASN A 22 34.35 -8.81 -4.65
C ASN A 22 33.50 -7.96 -5.60
N PHE A 23 32.92 -6.84 -5.18
CA PHE A 23 32.01 -6.06 -6.04
C PHE A 23 32.63 -5.65 -7.39
N LYS A 24 33.95 -5.49 -7.47
CA LYS A 24 34.66 -5.17 -8.72
C LYS A 24 34.63 -6.28 -9.76
N THR A 25 34.45 -7.54 -9.37
CA THR A 25 34.29 -8.66 -10.32
C THR A 25 32.85 -8.81 -10.78
N GLN A 26 31.92 -8.02 -10.23
CA GLN A 26 30.48 -8.08 -10.49
C GLN A 26 29.91 -9.51 -10.35
N PRO A 27 30.09 -10.16 -9.18
CA PRO A 27 29.68 -11.55 -9.02
C PRO A 27 28.16 -11.69 -9.18
N ASP A 28 27.75 -12.78 -9.81
CA ASP A 28 26.33 -13.05 -10.00
C ASP A 28 25.67 -13.66 -8.75
N LEU A 29 24.37 -13.92 -8.83
CA LEU A 29 23.61 -14.44 -7.69
C LEU A 29 24.10 -15.83 -7.26
N ASP A 30 24.50 -16.65 -8.23
CA ASP A 30 24.90 -18.04 -7.99
C ASP A 30 26.24 -18.07 -7.26
N GLU A 31 27.21 -17.26 -7.70
CA GLU A 31 28.51 -17.12 -7.04
C GLU A 31 28.39 -16.61 -5.60
N ILE A 32 27.54 -15.61 -5.36
CA ILE A 32 27.34 -15.07 -4.01
C ILE A 32 26.65 -16.12 -3.12
N ALA A 33 25.64 -16.83 -3.64
CA ALA A 33 24.94 -17.84 -2.87
C ALA A 33 25.84 -19.03 -2.51
N GLU A 34 26.72 -19.44 -3.43
CA GLU A 34 27.71 -20.50 -3.21
C GLU A 34 28.70 -20.15 -2.10
N SER A 35 29.12 -18.87 -2.02
CA SER A 35 30.05 -18.39 -0.98
C SER A 35 29.55 -18.57 0.45
N VAL A 36 28.23 -18.73 0.63
CA VAL A 36 27.57 -18.97 1.93
C VAL A 36 26.82 -20.29 1.99
N HIS A 37 27.10 -21.19 1.04
CA HIS A 37 26.55 -22.54 0.96
C HIS A 37 25.01 -22.57 0.93
N LEU A 38 24.39 -21.66 0.17
CA LEU A 38 22.95 -21.60 -0.04
C LEU A 38 22.59 -21.76 -1.52
N SER A 39 21.36 -22.20 -1.79
CA SER A 39 20.82 -22.12 -3.15
C SER A 39 20.51 -20.66 -3.51
N PRO A 40 20.60 -20.27 -4.80
CA PRO A 40 20.38 -18.89 -5.26
C PRO A 40 19.00 -18.34 -4.84
N PHE A 41 17.96 -19.15 -4.98
CA PHE A 41 16.59 -18.80 -4.60
C PHE A 41 16.47 -18.54 -3.10
N HIS A 42 17.03 -19.43 -2.27
CA HIS A 42 16.97 -19.29 -0.82
C HIS A 42 17.80 -18.09 -0.35
N PHE A 43 19.01 -17.93 -0.89
CA PHE A 43 19.87 -16.80 -0.60
C PHE A 43 19.21 -15.47 -0.95
N GLN A 44 18.64 -15.33 -2.15
CA GLN A 44 17.94 -14.10 -2.56
C GLN A 44 16.82 -13.74 -1.58
N ARG A 45 15.99 -14.71 -1.19
CA ARG A 45 14.90 -14.48 -0.25
C ARG A 45 15.44 -14.05 1.12
N LEU A 46 16.38 -14.82 1.68
CA LEU A 46 16.96 -14.56 3.00
C LEU A 46 17.69 -13.21 3.05
N PHE A 47 18.49 -12.89 2.03
CA PHE A 47 19.20 -11.62 1.93
C PHE A 47 18.21 -10.46 1.78
N THR A 48 17.15 -10.61 1.00
CA THR A 48 16.15 -9.54 0.83
C THR A 48 15.35 -9.30 2.11
N GLU A 49 14.96 -10.37 2.81
CA GLU A 49 14.28 -10.29 4.11
C GLU A 49 15.16 -9.57 5.15
N TRP A 50 16.46 -9.87 5.17
CA TRP A 50 17.38 -9.31 6.15
C TRP A 50 17.90 -7.90 5.79
N ALA A 51 18.48 -7.74 4.59
CA ALA A 51 19.08 -6.49 4.12
C ALA A 51 18.04 -5.48 3.59
N GLY A 52 16.80 -5.91 3.33
CA GLY A 52 15.73 -5.07 2.77
C GLY A 52 15.87 -4.74 1.29
N VAL A 53 16.92 -5.25 0.62
CA VAL A 53 17.18 -5.10 -0.82
C VAL A 53 17.70 -6.41 -1.38
N SER A 54 17.55 -6.64 -2.68
CA SER A 54 18.11 -7.84 -3.31
C SER A 54 19.65 -7.80 -3.34
N PRO A 55 20.34 -8.96 -3.38
CA PRO A 55 21.81 -9.02 -3.50
C PRO A 55 22.33 -8.21 -4.69
N LYS A 56 21.65 -8.32 -5.84
CA LYS A 56 21.97 -7.57 -7.05
C LYS A 56 21.90 -6.06 -6.82
N LYS A 57 20.86 -5.58 -6.13
CA LYS A 57 20.69 -4.15 -5.85
C LYS A 57 21.76 -3.66 -4.85
N PHE A 58 22.11 -4.49 -3.87
CA PHE A 58 23.20 -4.19 -2.93
C PHE A 58 24.56 -4.06 -3.63
N LEU A 59 24.89 -5.00 -4.53
CA LEU A 59 26.09 -4.95 -5.37
C LEU A 59 26.12 -3.65 -6.22
N GLN A 60 24.99 -3.28 -6.82
CA GLN A 60 24.87 -2.04 -7.59
C GLN A 60 25.12 -0.79 -6.74
N TYR A 61 24.63 -0.74 -5.49
CA TYR A 61 24.91 0.38 -4.58
C TYR A 61 26.40 0.51 -4.27
N LEU A 62 27.09 -0.59 -3.95
CA LEU A 62 28.53 -0.57 -3.69
C LEU A 62 29.32 -0.11 -4.92
N THR A 63 28.90 -0.57 -6.09
CA THR A 63 29.49 -0.19 -7.37
C THR A 63 29.36 1.32 -7.61
N VAL A 64 28.17 1.89 -7.39
CA VAL A 64 27.93 3.33 -7.53
C VAL A 64 28.70 4.14 -6.48
N GLU A 65 28.73 3.72 -5.22
CA GLU A 65 29.52 4.41 -4.19
C GLU A 65 31.02 4.42 -4.49
N HIS A 66 31.56 3.30 -4.99
CA HIS A 66 32.94 3.24 -5.46
C HIS A 66 33.19 4.16 -6.65
N ALA A 67 32.31 4.12 -7.66
CA ALA A 67 32.38 5.00 -8.82
C ALA A 67 32.31 6.49 -8.42
N LYS A 68 31.49 6.85 -7.43
CA LYS A 68 31.42 8.20 -6.86
C LYS A 68 32.73 8.59 -6.20
N GLY A 69 33.40 7.66 -5.51
CA GLY A 69 34.74 7.87 -4.96
C GLY A 69 35.76 8.23 -6.04
N ILE A 70 35.75 7.51 -7.16
CA ILE A 70 36.63 7.77 -8.32
C ILE A 70 36.29 9.11 -8.98
N LEU A 71 35.01 9.37 -9.27
CA LEU A 71 34.57 10.57 -9.99
C LEU A 71 34.78 11.88 -9.22
N ARG A 72 35.07 11.83 -7.91
CA ARG A 72 35.48 13.01 -7.14
C ARG A 72 36.85 13.52 -7.58
N ASP A 73 37.70 12.63 -8.08
CA ASP A 73 38.95 13.03 -8.73
C ASP A 73 38.65 13.41 -10.18
N LYS A 74 38.86 14.69 -10.50
CA LYS A 74 38.55 15.26 -11.81
C LYS A 74 39.39 14.63 -12.93
N GLN A 75 40.52 14.00 -12.62
CA GLN A 75 41.41 13.38 -13.58
C GLN A 75 40.83 12.09 -14.21
N TYR A 76 39.98 11.36 -13.49
CA TYR A 76 39.42 10.10 -14.00
C TYR A 76 38.33 10.33 -15.04
N SER A 77 38.42 9.72 -16.20
CA SER A 77 37.35 9.78 -17.20
C SER A 77 36.15 8.91 -16.79
N LEU A 78 35.01 9.08 -17.47
CA LEU A 78 33.87 8.18 -17.29
C LEU A 78 34.20 6.75 -17.70
N PHE A 79 35.12 6.59 -18.67
CA PHE A 79 35.60 5.29 -19.12
C PHE A 79 36.42 4.61 -18.01
N ASP A 80 37.41 5.31 -17.44
CA ASP A 80 38.24 4.78 -16.35
C ASP A 80 37.38 4.43 -15.13
N THR A 81 36.41 5.30 -14.80
CA THR A 81 35.47 5.06 -13.70
C THR A 81 34.66 3.79 -13.92
N ALA A 82 34.14 3.57 -15.14
CA ALA A 82 33.37 2.38 -15.44
C ALA A 82 34.24 1.12 -15.32
N TYR A 83 35.45 1.16 -15.89
CA TYR A 83 36.40 0.05 -15.85
C TYR A 83 36.83 -0.29 -14.42
N ASP A 84 37.26 0.69 -13.64
CA ASP A 84 37.75 0.50 -12.26
C ASP A 84 36.65 0.11 -11.26
N SER A 85 35.39 0.39 -11.61
CA SER A 85 34.21 -0.06 -10.87
C SER A 85 33.73 -1.46 -11.28
N GLY A 86 34.41 -2.12 -12.24
CA GLY A 86 34.07 -3.46 -12.70
C GLY A 86 32.96 -3.53 -13.74
N LEU A 87 32.59 -2.40 -14.34
CA LEU A 87 31.48 -2.33 -15.30
C LEU A 87 31.97 -2.59 -16.73
N SER A 88 31.10 -3.19 -17.54
CA SER A 88 31.37 -3.50 -18.95
C SER A 88 31.50 -2.26 -19.86
N GLY A 89 31.18 -1.07 -19.35
CA GLY A 89 31.34 0.17 -20.10
C GLY A 89 30.58 1.36 -19.50
N THR A 90 30.77 2.53 -20.13
CA THR A 90 30.19 3.82 -19.69
C THR A 90 28.66 3.84 -19.75
N GLY A 91 28.04 3.10 -20.67
CA GLY A 91 26.58 2.97 -20.72
C GLY A 91 26.01 2.31 -19.46
N ARG A 92 26.70 1.28 -18.94
CA ARG A 92 26.26 0.61 -17.71
C ARG A 92 26.42 1.50 -16.48
N LEU A 93 27.52 2.27 -16.43
CA LEU A 93 27.75 3.29 -15.43
C LEU A 93 26.66 4.36 -15.46
N HIS A 94 26.27 4.81 -16.66
CA HIS A 94 25.19 5.76 -16.86
C HIS A 94 23.86 5.24 -16.32
N ASP A 95 23.44 4.04 -16.73
CA ASP A 95 22.17 3.44 -16.27
C ASP A 95 22.14 3.27 -14.75
N LEU A 96 23.25 2.82 -14.16
CA LEU A 96 23.42 2.68 -12.72
C LEU A 96 23.24 4.00 -11.99
N PHE A 97 23.94 5.05 -12.42
CA PHE A 97 23.84 6.39 -11.82
C PHE A 97 22.44 6.98 -11.96
N VAL A 98 21.82 6.88 -13.14
CA VAL A 98 20.46 7.41 -13.35
C VAL A 98 19.46 6.66 -12.47
N HIS A 99 19.59 5.33 -12.35
CA HIS A 99 18.65 4.52 -11.58
C HIS A 99 18.85 4.66 -10.06
N ILE A 100 20.09 4.85 -9.59
CA ILE A 100 20.43 4.86 -8.16
C ILE A 100 20.55 6.27 -7.59
N GLU A 101 21.21 7.19 -8.31
CA GLU A 101 21.48 8.57 -7.87
C GLU A 101 20.52 9.60 -8.48
N GLY A 102 19.71 9.22 -9.47
CA GLY A 102 18.79 10.14 -10.14
C GLY A 102 19.48 11.22 -10.98
N MET A 103 20.77 11.04 -11.28
CA MET A 103 21.58 11.92 -12.13
C MET A 103 22.56 11.07 -12.93
N THR A 104 23.15 11.62 -13.99
CA THR A 104 24.18 10.96 -14.79
C THR A 104 25.55 11.00 -14.08
N PRO A 105 26.48 10.09 -14.42
CA PRO A 105 27.86 10.13 -13.91
C PRO A 105 28.58 11.44 -14.25
N GLY A 106 28.26 12.02 -15.41
CA GLY A 106 28.83 13.30 -15.85
C GLY A 106 28.36 14.46 -14.98
N GLU A 107 27.06 14.52 -14.68
CA GLU A 107 26.49 15.49 -13.73
C GLU A 107 27.09 15.31 -12.34
N PHE A 108 27.25 14.07 -11.87
CA PHE A 108 27.91 13.81 -10.60
C PHE A 108 29.37 14.31 -10.58
N LYS A 109 30.14 14.04 -11.64
CA LYS A 109 31.54 14.46 -11.78
C LYS A 109 31.70 15.99 -11.77
N THR A 110 30.73 16.73 -12.29
CA THR A 110 30.72 18.20 -12.26
C THR A 110 30.13 18.76 -10.96
N GLY A 111 29.84 17.92 -9.96
CA GLY A 111 29.31 18.33 -8.66
C GLY A 111 27.79 18.52 -8.63
N GLY A 112 27.06 17.97 -9.60
CA GLY A 112 25.64 18.23 -9.80
C GLY A 112 25.35 19.61 -10.39
N ASN A 113 26.37 20.26 -10.97
CA ASN A 113 26.19 21.51 -11.71
C ASN A 113 25.07 21.30 -12.74
N LEU A 114 23.98 22.06 -12.57
CA LEU A 114 22.78 22.13 -13.42
C LEU A 114 21.60 21.19 -13.06
N LEU A 115 21.50 20.67 -11.82
CA LEU A 115 20.20 20.12 -11.40
C LEU A 115 19.15 21.25 -11.41
N LEU A 116 18.24 21.21 -12.38
CA LEU A 116 17.16 22.18 -12.49
C LEU A 116 16.07 21.85 -11.48
N ILE A 117 15.80 22.78 -10.57
CA ILE A 117 14.73 22.66 -9.57
C ILE A 117 13.72 23.78 -9.80
N ASN A 118 12.51 23.39 -10.18
CA ASN A 118 11.39 24.32 -10.15
C ASN A 118 10.83 24.34 -8.72
N TYR A 119 10.48 25.52 -8.22
CA TYR A 119 9.82 25.65 -6.92
C TYR A 119 8.70 26.67 -6.97
N SER A 120 7.70 26.49 -6.12
CA SER A 120 6.65 27.48 -5.90
C SER A 120 6.11 27.43 -4.47
N PHE A 121 5.37 28.46 -4.10
CA PHE A 121 4.65 28.53 -2.82
C PHE A 121 3.16 28.32 -3.06
N ALA A 122 2.52 27.51 -2.22
CA ALA A 122 1.09 27.25 -2.31
C ALA A 122 0.43 27.33 -0.93
N GLN A 123 -0.82 27.78 -0.86
CA GLN A 123 -1.61 27.75 0.36
C GLN A 123 -2.24 26.37 0.56
N THR A 124 -2.21 25.87 1.78
CA THR A 124 -2.83 24.60 2.18
C THR A 124 -3.65 24.80 3.45
N PRO A 125 -4.52 23.84 3.82
CA PRO A 125 -5.23 23.88 5.10
C PRO A 125 -4.33 23.98 6.35
N PHE A 126 -3.03 23.67 6.22
CA PHE A 126 -2.07 23.64 7.33
C PHE A 126 -1.01 24.76 7.25
N GLY A 127 -1.28 25.77 6.41
CA GLY A 127 -0.40 26.91 6.14
C GLY A 127 0.25 26.86 4.76
N GLN A 128 1.10 27.83 4.49
CA GLN A 128 1.83 27.90 3.23
C GLN A 128 2.88 26.79 3.16
N VAL A 129 3.05 26.19 1.99
CA VAL A 129 4.11 25.23 1.69
C VAL A 129 5.00 25.75 0.58
N LEU A 130 6.30 25.51 0.69
CA LEU A 130 7.22 25.51 -0.44
C LEU A 130 7.21 24.09 -1.02
N VAL A 131 6.93 23.96 -2.32
CA VAL A 131 7.05 22.70 -3.05
C VAL A 131 8.08 22.86 -4.17
N ALA A 132 8.98 21.88 -4.28
CA ALA A 132 10.02 21.87 -5.30
C ALA A 132 10.11 20.53 -6.01
N SER A 133 10.33 20.58 -7.32
CA SER A 133 10.37 19.42 -8.20
C SER A 133 11.62 19.45 -9.08
N THR A 134 12.06 18.26 -9.47
CA THR A 134 12.97 18.01 -10.59
C THR A 134 12.17 17.41 -11.74
N ALA A 135 12.80 17.18 -12.90
CA ALA A 135 12.17 16.44 -13.99
C ALA A 135 11.69 15.01 -13.62
N ILE A 136 12.22 14.44 -12.53
CA ILE A 136 11.87 13.09 -12.05
C ILE A 136 10.64 13.11 -11.15
N GLY A 137 10.48 14.12 -10.30
CA GLY A 137 9.47 14.15 -9.25
C GLY A 137 9.70 15.24 -8.19
N ILE A 138 8.83 15.26 -7.17
CA ILE A 138 8.95 16.14 -6.00
C ILE A 138 10.21 15.78 -5.21
N CYS A 139 11.12 16.74 -5.07
CA CYS A 139 12.36 16.56 -4.32
C CYS A 139 12.33 17.25 -2.96
N TYR A 140 11.42 18.20 -2.76
CA TYR A 140 11.26 18.92 -1.50
C TYR A 140 9.83 19.44 -1.32
N MET A 141 9.31 19.32 -0.11
CA MET A 141 8.06 19.97 0.31
C MET A 141 8.18 20.31 1.80
N ALA A 142 8.01 21.57 2.16
CA ALA A 142 8.11 22.00 3.56
C ALA A 142 7.11 23.12 3.86
N PHE A 143 6.55 23.12 5.06
CA PHE A 143 5.73 24.25 5.52
C PHE A 143 6.63 25.48 5.70
N ALA A 144 6.18 26.61 5.18
CA ALA A 144 6.89 27.88 5.16
C ALA A 144 6.09 28.92 5.95
N GLU A 145 6.67 29.44 7.02
CA GLU A 145 6.15 30.64 7.71
C GLU A 145 6.70 31.91 7.07
N ASP A 146 7.97 31.85 6.65
CA ASP A 146 8.67 32.89 5.92
C ASP A 146 9.24 32.31 4.61
N THR A 147 8.96 32.97 3.49
CA THR A 147 9.33 32.49 2.15
C THR A 147 10.84 32.51 1.94
N LEU A 148 11.53 33.52 2.47
CA LEU A 148 12.98 33.67 2.32
C LEU A 148 13.71 32.55 3.07
N THR A 149 13.34 32.31 4.32
CA THR A 149 13.92 31.24 5.15
C THR A 149 13.66 29.87 4.56
N ALA A 150 12.44 29.61 4.06
CA ALA A 150 12.10 28.36 3.40
C ALA A 150 12.93 28.13 2.12
N PHE A 151 13.13 29.16 1.31
CA PHE A 151 13.97 29.09 0.12
C PHE A 151 15.45 28.84 0.48
N GLN A 152 15.99 29.54 1.49
CA GLN A 152 17.36 29.31 1.97
C GLN A 152 17.58 27.87 2.47
N GLN A 153 16.57 27.24 3.07
CA GLN A 153 16.64 25.83 3.45
C GLN A 153 16.69 24.89 2.24
N LEU A 154 15.92 25.20 1.19
CA LEU A 154 15.99 24.48 -0.09
C LEU A 154 17.38 24.63 -0.73
N GLU A 155 17.94 25.83 -0.77
CA GLU A 155 19.29 26.09 -1.30
C GLU A 155 20.37 25.32 -0.52
N LYS A 156 20.30 25.32 0.82
CA LYS A 156 21.23 24.53 1.65
C LYS A 156 21.16 23.04 1.35
N ARG A 157 19.99 22.53 0.98
CA ARG A 157 19.79 21.11 0.64
C ARG A 157 20.33 20.77 -0.76
N PHE A 158 20.24 21.71 -1.70
CA PHE A 158 20.69 21.56 -3.08
C PHE A 158 21.64 22.72 -3.49
N PRO A 159 22.85 22.82 -2.90
CA PRO A 159 23.71 23.99 -3.04
C PRO A 159 24.23 24.26 -4.46
N ASN A 160 24.21 23.25 -5.33
CA ASN A 160 24.70 23.34 -6.71
C ASN A 160 23.56 23.31 -7.75
N ALA A 161 22.29 23.38 -7.31
CA ALA A 161 21.13 23.37 -8.20
C ALA A 161 20.85 24.75 -8.80
N VAL A 162 20.18 24.75 -9.95
CA VAL A 162 19.63 25.97 -10.57
C VAL A 162 18.15 26.05 -10.25
N PHE A 163 17.76 27.07 -9.49
CA PHE A 163 16.38 27.25 -9.05
C PHE A 163 15.59 28.14 -10.01
N LYS A 164 14.36 27.72 -10.34
CA LYS A 164 13.38 28.54 -11.06
C LYS A 164 12.09 28.60 -10.25
N GLN A 165 11.64 29.82 -9.94
CA GLN A 165 10.37 30.00 -9.25
C GLN A 165 9.21 29.89 -10.26
N LEU A 166 8.72 28.67 -10.46
CA LEU A 166 7.59 28.36 -11.32
C LEU A 166 6.86 27.12 -10.81
N THR A 167 5.55 27.10 -11.01
CA THR A 167 4.71 25.94 -10.74
C THR A 167 4.62 25.08 -11.99
N ASP A 168 4.98 23.80 -11.85
CA ASP A 168 4.83 22.79 -12.90
C ASP A 168 3.73 21.77 -12.55
N THR A 169 3.46 20.85 -13.48
CA THR A 169 2.42 19.82 -13.34
C THR A 169 2.74 18.81 -12.24
N ILE A 170 4.02 18.54 -11.95
CA ILE A 170 4.44 17.64 -10.87
C ILE A 170 4.05 18.26 -9.52
N GLN A 171 4.34 19.55 -9.34
CA GLN A 171 3.95 20.31 -8.15
C GLN A 171 2.43 20.41 -8.01
N GLN A 172 1.71 20.72 -9.10
CA GLN A 172 0.25 20.77 -9.09
C GLN A 172 -0.34 19.44 -8.63
N ASN A 173 0.06 18.32 -9.24
CA ASN A 173 -0.42 16.99 -8.87
C ASN A 173 -0.16 16.67 -7.39
N ALA A 174 1.01 17.05 -6.88
CA ALA A 174 1.35 16.86 -5.47
C ALA A 174 0.44 17.66 -4.52
N LEU A 175 0.06 18.88 -4.89
CA LEU A 175 -0.79 19.75 -4.08
C LEU A 175 -2.26 19.30 -4.00
N HIS A 176 -2.74 18.47 -4.95
CA HIS A 176 -4.11 17.95 -4.92
C HIS A 176 -4.40 17.09 -3.68
N ILE A 177 -3.37 16.55 -3.02
CA ILE A 177 -3.51 15.77 -1.78
C ILE A 177 -4.20 16.57 -0.66
N PHE A 178 -4.08 17.89 -0.66
CA PHE A 178 -4.76 18.78 0.30
C PHE A 178 -6.22 19.06 -0.06
N GLY A 179 -6.63 18.75 -1.30
CA GLY A 179 -7.97 18.97 -1.84
C GLY A 179 -8.98 17.85 -1.57
N GLN A 180 -8.62 16.86 -0.75
CA GLN A 180 -9.46 15.70 -0.39
C GLN A 180 -9.77 14.75 -1.56
N ASP A 181 -9.08 14.88 -2.69
CA ASP A 181 -9.12 13.91 -3.79
C ASP A 181 -7.80 13.10 -3.82
N TRP A 182 -7.88 11.87 -3.32
CA TRP A 182 -6.75 10.96 -3.15
C TRP A 182 -6.61 9.99 -4.35
N SER A 183 -7.51 10.07 -5.34
CA SER A 183 -7.55 9.17 -6.48
C SER A 183 -6.29 9.25 -7.36
N HIS A 184 -5.57 10.38 -7.31
CA HIS A 184 -4.39 10.68 -8.12
C HIS A 184 -3.04 10.49 -7.40
N LEU A 185 -3.01 10.02 -6.15
CA LEU A 185 -1.76 9.85 -5.36
C LEU A 185 -0.65 9.09 -6.09
N LYS A 186 -1.02 8.10 -6.89
CA LYS A 186 -0.08 7.26 -7.65
C LYS A 186 0.69 8.01 -8.74
N GLN A 187 0.24 9.21 -9.11
CA GLN A 187 0.91 10.06 -10.10
C GLN A 187 2.02 10.90 -9.47
N ILE A 188 2.06 11.01 -8.14
CA ILE A 188 3.07 11.79 -7.41
C ILE A 188 4.35 10.96 -7.34
N LYS A 189 5.31 11.31 -8.20
CA LYS A 189 6.67 10.76 -8.14
C LYS A 189 7.50 11.55 -7.13
N LEU A 190 8.25 10.85 -6.29
CA LEU A 190 9.20 11.45 -5.35
C LEU A 190 10.63 11.22 -5.85
N HIS A 191 11.46 12.26 -5.78
CA HIS A 191 12.90 12.19 -6.06
C HIS A 191 13.66 12.49 -4.76
N LEU A 192 13.84 11.45 -3.94
CA LEU A 192 14.37 11.57 -2.58
C LEU A 192 15.85 11.21 -2.52
N LYS A 193 16.60 11.93 -1.69
CA LYS A 193 17.98 11.62 -1.33
C LYS A 193 18.08 11.35 0.17
N GLY A 194 18.46 10.13 0.53
CA GLY A 194 18.64 9.69 1.92
C GLY A 194 19.53 8.46 2.01
N THR A 195 20.00 8.14 3.22
CA THR A 195 20.70 6.87 3.48
C THR A 195 19.74 5.69 3.28
N PRO A 196 20.25 4.46 3.04
CA PRO A 196 19.38 3.28 2.92
C PRO A 196 18.42 3.12 4.11
N PHE A 197 18.89 3.41 5.32
CA PHE A 197 18.06 3.41 6.53
C PHE A 197 16.96 4.48 6.49
N GLN A 198 17.28 5.71 6.07
CA GLN A 198 16.29 6.78 5.93
C GLN A 198 15.22 6.43 4.90
N LEU A 199 15.63 5.93 3.72
CA LEU A 199 14.71 5.52 2.66
C LEU A 199 13.77 4.42 3.15
N LYS A 200 14.29 3.39 3.84
CA LYS A 200 13.48 2.30 4.42
C LYS A 200 12.47 2.81 5.46
N VAL A 201 12.88 3.75 6.31
CA VAL A 201 11.98 4.41 7.26
C VAL A 201 10.88 5.17 6.53
N TRP A 202 11.21 5.98 5.53
CA TRP A 202 10.23 6.76 4.78
C TRP A 202 9.26 5.89 3.96
N GLU A 203 9.75 4.80 3.35
CA GLU A 203 8.91 3.79 2.71
C GLU A 203 7.93 3.14 3.71
N THR A 204 8.36 2.92 4.95
CA THR A 204 7.49 2.37 6.00
C THR A 204 6.43 3.39 6.42
N LEU A 205 6.76 4.69 6.47
CA LEU A 205 5.78 5.75 6.74
C LEU A 205 4.68 5.79 5.67
N LEU A 206 5.03 5.64 4.38
CA LEU A 206 4.07 5.65 3.28
C LEU A 206 3.02 4.53 3.35
N LYS A 207 3.28 3.47 4.13
CA LYS A 207 2.34 2.36 4.35
C LYS A 207 1.29 2.65 5.42
N ILE A 208 1.45 3.72 6.20
CA ILE A 208 0.48 4.09 7.24
C ILE A 208 -0.74 4.71 6.54
N PRO A 209 -1.96 4.18 6.69
CA PRO A 209 -3.15 4.76 6.07
C PRO A 209 -3.50 6.15 6.62
N SER A 210 -4.26 6.94 5.84
CA SER A 210 -4.82 8.21 6.33
C SER A 210 -5.74 7.98 7.53
N GLY A 211 -5.66 8.85 8.53
CA GLY A 211 -6.45 8.75 9.76
C GLY A 211 -5.98 7.67 10.74
N GLN A 212 -4.94 6.90 10.40
CA GLN A 212 -4.33 5.94 11.31
C GLN A 212 -3.06 6.51 11.94
N LEU A 213 -2.81 6.11 13.20
CA LEU A 213 -1.63 6.48 13.96
C LEU A 213 -0.76 5.25 14.21
N THR A 214 0.54 5.49 14.34
CA THR A 214 1.54 4.47 14.70
C THR A 214 2.54 5.06 15.69
N THR A 215 3.36 4.22 16.29
CA THR A 215 4.39 4.65 17.26
C THR A 215 5.78 4.54 16.67
N TYR A 216 6.73 5.32 17.21
CA TYR A 216 8.15 5.18 16.86
C TYR A 216 8.66 3.74 17.03
N GLY A 217 8.18 3.02 18.05
CA GLY A 217 8.52 1.62 18.28
C GLY A 217 7.98 0.67 17.20
N GLN A 218 6.75 0.90 16.74
CA GLN A 218 6.16 0.13 15.64
C GLN A 218 6.89 0.38 14.30
N ILE A 219 7.30 1.62 14.01
CA ILE A 219 8.14 1.89 12.84
C ILE A 219 9.51 1.22 12.97
N ALA A 220 10.13 1.28 14.14
CA ALA A 220 11.41 0.61 14.41
C ALA A 220 11.32 -0.91 14.18
N ALA A 221 10.24 -1.54 14.65
CA ALA A 221 9.97 -2.95 14.35
C ALA A 221 9.76 -3.18 12.84
N GLY A 222 8.98 -2.34 12.16
CA GLY A 222 8.68 -2.45 10.73
C GLY A 222 9.89 -2.32 9.81
N VAL A 223 10.94 -1.62 10.23
CA VAL A 223 12.21 -1.52 9.47
C VAL A 223 13.25 -2.58 9.85
N GLY A 224 12.94 -3.48 10.78
CA GLY A 224 13.86 -4.51 11.27
C GLY A 224 14.92 -3.99 12.25
N ALA A 225 14.67 -2.83 12.88
CA ALA A 225 15.57 -2.19 13.85
C ALA A 225 14.89 -2.01 15.21
N ALA A 226 14.24 -3.07 15.71
CA ALA A 226 13.55 -3.06 17.00
C ALA A 226 14.50 -2.56 18.11
N GLY A 227 14.02 -1.63 18.95
CA GLY A 227 14.81 -0.97 19.98
C GLY A 227 15.53 0.32 19.55
N SER A 228 15.61 0.62 18.24
CA SER A 228 16.28 1.82 17.71
C SER A 228 15.36 3.02 17.47
N SER A 229 14.37 3.24 18.35
CA SER A 229 13.35 4.30 18.19
C SER A 229 13.94 5.71 18.04
N ARG A 230 15.10 5.98 18.66
CA ARG A 230 15.80 7.28 18.52
C ARG A 230 16.33 7.49 17.10
N ALA A 231 17.02 6.50 16.53
CA ALA A 231 17.55 6.57 15.17
C ALA A 231 16.42 6.71 14.14
N VAL A 232 15.32 5.98 14.34
CA VAL A 232 14.09 6.12 13.56
C VAL A 232 13.53 7.55 13.68
N GLY A 233 13.45 8.10 14.90
CA GLY A 233 13.02 9.48 15.12
C GLY A 233 13.86 10.50 14.35
N THR A 234 15.19 10.34 14.34
CA THR A 234 16.09 11.15 13.53
C THR A 234 15.82 11.00 12.03
N ALA A 235 15.64 9.78 11.54
CA ALA A 235 15.32 9.52 10.13
C ALA A 235 13.97 10.14 9.70
N ILE A 236 12.95 10.03 10.55
CA ILE A 236 11.64 10.67 10.34
C ILE A 236 11.81 12.19 10.27
N GLY A 237 12.59 12.78 11.18
CA GLY A 237 12.86 14.22 11.20
C GLY A 237 13.64 14.74 9.99
N MET A 238 14.30 13.86 9.23
CA MET A 238 15.00 14.19 7.99
C MET A 238 14.13 14.05 6.74
N ASN A 239 12.82 13.80 6.89
CA ASN A 239 11.88 13.73 5.78
C ASN A 239 11.87 15.05 4.97
N PRO A 240 12.26 15.03 3.69
CA PRO A 240 12.36 16.24 2.87
C PRO A 240 11.02 16.66 2.24
N VAL A 241 9.97 15.83 2.32
CA VAL A 241 8.68 16.07 1.69
C VAL A 241 7.55 15.94 2.71
N ALA A 242 7.36 17.02 3.47
CA ALA A 242 6.29 17.19 4.44
C ALA A 242 4.94 16.75 3.86
N PHE A 243 4.10 16.13 4.70
CA PHE A 243 2.76 15.67 4.35
C PHE A 243 2.70 14.48 3.36
N LEU A 244 3.42 14.53 2.24
CA LEU A 244 3.49 13.45 1.24
C LEU A 244 4.08 12.17 1.83
N ILE A 245 5.15 12.29 2.61
CA ILE A 245 5.61 11.22 3.51
C ILE A 245 4.99 11.51 4.89
N PRO A 246 4.07 10.67 5.39
CA PRO A 246 3.16 11.02 6.50
C PRO A 246 3.83 10.85 7.88
N CYS A 247 4.93 11.57 8.09
CA CYS A 247 5.68 11.60 9.33
C CYS A 247 4.88 12.12 10.54
N HIS A 248 3.80 12.89 10.31
CA HIS A 248 2.88 13.36 11.35
C HIS A 248 2.06 12.24 11.98
N ARG A 249 1.88 11.10 11.32
CA ARG A 249 1.12 9.95 11.85
C ARG A 249 1.87 9.15 12.93
N VAL A 250 3.15 9.47 13.16
CA VAL A 250 3.98 8.80 14.17
C VAL A 250 3.91 9.53 15.51
N ILE A 251 3.47 8.84 16.56
CA ILE A 251 3.26 9.39 17.90
C ILE A 251 4.08 8.63 18.96
N GLN A 252 4.08 9.12 20.19
CA GLN A 252 4.70 8.42 21.32
C GLN A 252 3.86 7.21 21.74
N SER A 253 4.50 6.21 22.33
CA SER A 253 3.82 5.02 22.86
C SER A 253 2.88 5.33 24.03
N SER A 254 3.02 6.49 24.67
CA SER A 254 2.10 7.01 25.69
C SER A 254 0.76 7.49 25.13
N GLY A 255 0.62 7.61 23.80
CA GLY A 255 -0.52 8.24 23.14
C GLY A 255 -0.33 9.74 22.88
N ALA A 256 0.70 10.37 23.47
CA ALA A 256 1.01 11.76 23.19
C ALA A 256 1.53 11.95 21.75
N PHE A 257 1.06 12.98 21.04
CA PHE A 257 1.48 13.22 19.66
C PHE A 257 2.97 13.55 19.56
N GLY A 258 3.56 14.16 20.59
CA GLY A 258 4.98 14.49 20.62
C GLY A 258 5.34 15.63 19.65
N GLN A 259 6.64 15.78 19.41
CA GLN A 259 7.18 16.89 18.62
C GLN A 259 7.02 16.67 17.11
N TYR A 260 7.07 17.77 16.37
CA TYR A 260 7.02 17.82 14.91
C TYR A 260 7.97 18.89 14.40
N HIS A 261 8.65 18.61 13.28
CA HIS A 261 9.61 19.56 12.70
C HIS A 261 8.98 20.93 12.45
N TRP A 262 7.72 20.94 11.98
CA TRP A 262 6.94 22.15 11.74
C TRP A 262 5.92 22.42 12.87
N GLY A 263 6.25 22.11 14.12
CA GLY A 263 5.43 22.49 15.29
C GLY A 263 4.29 21.54 15.64
N ALA A 264 4.02 21.40 16.94
CA ALA A 264 3.06 20.45 17.48
C ALA A 264 1.60 20.76 17.07
N ASP A 265 1.22 22.04 16.99
CA ASP A 265 -0.14 22.45 16.64
C ASP A 265 -0.51 22.02 15.22
N ARG A 266 0.44 22.18 14.29
CA ARG A 266 0.27 21.74 12.89
C ARG A 266 0.10 20.22 12.80
N LYS A 267 0.89 19.46 13.57
CA LYS A 267 0.74 18.00 13.67
C LYS A 267 -0.64 17.61 14.17
N SER A 268 -1.11 18.24 15.25
CA SER A 268 -2.45 18.00 15.80
C SER A 268 -3.55 18.32 14.80
N ALA A 269 -3.43 19.44 14.08
CA ALA A 269 -4.39 19.82 13.03
C ALA A 269 -4.42 18.80 11.88
N MET A 270 -3.26 18.32 11.42
CA MET A 270 -3.16 17.32 10.36
C MET A 270 -3.77 15.98 10.79
N ILE A 271 -3.46 15.50 11.99
CA ILE A 271 -4.04 14.26 12.54
C ILE A 271 -5.57 14.40 12.69
N GLY A 272 -6.04 15.51 13.26
CA GLY A 272 -7.47 15.75 13.45
C GLY A 272 -8.22 15.83 12.13
N TRP A 273 -7.65 16.50 11.12
CA TRP A 273 -8.22 16.58 9.79
C TRP A 273 -8.32 15.21 9.11
N GLU A 274 -7.26 14.39 9.14
CA GLU A 274 -7.31 13.04 8.59
C GLU A 274 -8.29 12.12 9.34
N SER A 275 -8.36 12.26 10.67
CA SER A 275 -9.28 11.48 11.50
C SER A 275 -10.74 11.82 11.21
N ALA A 276 -11.06 13.11 11.05
CA ALA A 276 -12.41 13.56 10.70
C ALA A 276 -12.84 13.09 9.30
N LEU A 277 -11.89 13.01 8.35
CA LEU A 277 -12.16 12.42 7.04
C LEU A 277 -12.46 10.92 7.14
N ALA A 278 -11.68 10.18 7.93
CA ALA A 278 -11.92 8.76 8.18
C ALA A 278 -13.26 8.52 8.91
N GLU A 279 -13.67 9.40 9.82
CA GLU A 279 -14.99 9.35 10.47
C GLU A 279 -16.14 9.62 9.49
N LYS A 280 -15.96 10.58 8.57
CA LYS A 280 -16.94 10.85 7.51
C LYS A 280 -17.14 9.64 6.59
N GLU A 281 -16.08 8.87 6.32
CA GLU A 281 -16.16 7.60 5.60
C GLU A 281 -16.84 6.48 6.42
N ARG A 282 -16.87 6.59 7.77
CA ARG A 282 -17.61 5.69 8.67
C ARG A 282 -19.05 6.13 8.94
N GLN A 283 -19.61 7.07 8.18
CA GLN A 283 -21.00 7.45 8.34
C GLN A 283 -21.92 6.31 7.88
N ASN A 284 -22.96 6.01 8.68
CA ASN A 284 -24.00 5.06 8.27
C ASN A 284 -24.70 5.59 7.01
N ILE A 285 -24.69 4.80 5.94
CA ILE A 285 -25.33 5.19 4.67
C ILE A 285 -26.85 4.96 4.69
N LEU A 286 -27.36 4.15 5.62
CA LEU A 286 -28.78 3.98 5.83
C LEU A 286 -29.32 5.06 6.77
N PRO A 287 -30.49 5.64 6.48
CA PRO A 287 -31.05 6.71 7.30
C PRO A 287 -31.60 6.23 8.66
N TYR A 288 -32.03 4.97 8.74
CA TYR A 288 -32.62 4.33 9.94
C TYR A 288 -32.70 2.80 9.77
N ASP A 289 -33.04 2.10 10.86
CA ASP A 289 -33.34 0.65 10.92
C ASP A 289 -32.27 -0.29 10.34
N GLY A 290 -31.03 0.17 10.29
CA GLY A 290 -29.89 -0.60 9.84
C GLY A 290 -28.62 0.22 9.92
N GLU A 291 -27.49 -0.48 9.91
CA GLU A 291 -26.15 0.09 9.96
C GLU A 291 -25.34 -0.46 8.80
N VAL A 292 -25.01 0.43 7.86
CA VAL A 292 -24.18 0.10 6.70
C VAL A 292 -23.07 1.13 6.55
N PHE A 293 -21.83 0.64 6.52
CA PHE A 293 -20.63 1.46 6.45
C PHE A 293 -19.85 1.13 5.18
N TYR A 294 -19.53 2.14 4.38
CA TYR A 294 -18.77 1.97 3.15
C TYR A 294 -17.36 2.56 3.31
N TYR A 295 -16.36 1.69 3.35
CA TYR A 295 -14.97 2.07 3.61
C TYR A 295 -14.21 2.48 2.34
N GLY A 296 -14.85 2.44 1.16
CA GLY A 296 -14.16 2.69 -0.11
C GLY A 296 -13.14 1.60 -0.46
N SER A 297 -12.31 1.83 -1.48
CA SER A 297 -11.22 0.91 -1.85
C SER A 297 -10.16 0.76 -0.75
N GLN A 298 -9.96 -0.46 -0.28
CA GLN A 298 -8.99 -0.82 0.77
C GLN A 298 -7.62 -1.21 0.23
N PHE A 299 -7.51 -1.38 -1.09
CA PHE A 299 -6.33 -1.89 -1.75
C PHE A 299 -5.87 -0.91 -2.82
N SER A 300 -4.56 -0.92 -3.10
CA SER A 300 -4.07 -0.24 -4.29
C SER A 300 -4.65 -0.93 -5.53
N ILE A 301 -4.85 -0.21 -6.64
CA ILE A 301 -5.29 -0.79 -7.92
C ILE A 301 -4.49 -2.05 -8.32
N ALA A 302 -3.17 -2.06 -8.12
CA ALA A 302 -2.32 -3.18 -8.49
C ALA A 302 -2.56 -4.40 -7.59
N ASP A 303 -2.71 -4.18 -6.28
CA ASP A 303 -3.04 -5.24 -5.34
C ASP A 303 -4.46 -5.77 -5.60
N ALA A 304 -5.42 -4.89 -5.86
CA ALA A 304 -6.79 -5.28 -6.20
C ALA A 304 -6.86 -6.09 -7.50
N GLN A 305 -6.07 -5.72 -8.52
CA GLN A 305 -5.93 -6.49 -9.76
C GLN A 305 -5.24 -7.84 -9.52
N SER A 306 -4.20 -7.87 -8.68
CA SER A 306 -3.49 -9.09 -8.33
C SER A 306 -4.38 -10.06 -7.57
N PHE A 307 -5.09 -9.59 -6.54
CA PHE A 307 -6.10 -10.38 -5.83
C PHE A 307 -7.22 -10.82 -6.77
N PHE A 308 -7.69 -9.95 -7.67
CA PHE A 308 -8.69 -10.34 -8.66
C PHE A 308 -8.21 -11.50 -9.53
N ALA A 309 -6.98 -11.44 -10.07
CA ALA A 309 -6.40 -12.49 -10.89
C ALA A 309 -6.25 -13.81 -10.11
N ILE A 310 -5.66 -13.74 -8.91
CA ILE A 310 -5.48 -14.89 -8.01
C ILE A 310 -6.83 -15.52 -7.68
N LEU A 311 -7.84 -14.73 -7.31
CA LEU A 311 -9.18 -15.25 -6.97
C LEU A 311 -9.90 -15.82 -8.20
N LEU A 312 -9.65 -15.29 -9.39
CA LEU A 312 -10.25 -15.81 -10.61
C LEU A 312 -9.69 -17.19 -10.97
N GLU A 313 -8.40 -17.42 -10.71
CA GLU A 313 -7.67 -18.66 -11.02
C GLU A 313 -7.80 -19.72 -9.91
N ASP A 314 -7.51 -19.37 -8.66
CA ASP A 314 -7.34 -20.33 -7.56
C ASP A 314 -8.67 -20.81 -6.94
N ILE A 315 -9.74 -20.02 -7.09
CA ILE A 315 -11.02 -20.37 -6.50
C ILE A 315 -11.69 -21.44 -7.36
N GLU A 316 -12.05 -22.55 -6.72
CA GLU A 316 -12.83 -23.61 -7.34
C GLU A 316 -14.30 -23.21 -7.55
N TRP A 317 -14.54 -22.37 -8.55
CA TRP A 317 -15.84 -21.82 -8.91
C TRP A 317 -16.81 -22.89 -9.43
N GLN A 318 -18.00 -22.98 -8.81
CA GLN A 318 -19.08 -23.86 -9.26
C GLN A 318 -20.27 -23.04 -9.75
N PRO A 319 -21.04 -23.51 -10.75
CA PRO A 319 -22.32 -22.90 -11.09
C PRO A 319 -23.20 -22.80 -9.84
N ASP A 320 -23.80 -21.63 -9.62
CA ASP A 320 -24.66 -21.47 -8.45
C ASP A 320 -26.04 -22.09 -8.71
N GLU A 321 -26.50 -22.90 -7.76
CA GLU A 321 -27.79 -23.60 -7.79
C GLU A 321 -28.86 -22.81 -7.04
N ALA A 322 -30.02 -22.64 -7.67
CA ALA A 322 -31.21 -22.07 -7.04
C ALA A 322 -32.42 -22.95 -7.32
N ILE A 323 -33.30 -23.10 -6.33
CA ILE A 323 -34.61 -23.72 -6.51
C ILE A 323 -35.65 -22.61 -6.71
N ILE A 324 -36.15 -22.47 -7.93
CA ILE A 324 -37.19 -21.49 -8.26
C ILE A 324 -38.44 -22.28 -8.70
N PHE A 325 -39.56 -22.10 -7.98
CA PHE A 325 -40.82 -22.85 -8.19
C PHE A 325 -40.65 -24.38 -8.21
N GLY A 326 -39.76 -24.93 -7.37
CA GLY A 326 -39.52 -26.37 -7.27
C GLY A 326 -38.65 -26.96 -8.38
N LYS A 327 -38.15 -26.15 -9.32
CA LYS A 327 -37.19 -26.57 -10.35
C LYS A 327 -35.77 -26.15 -9.97
N HIS A 328 -34.81 -27.07 -10.11
CA HIS A 328 -33.39 -26.78 -9.99
C HIS A 328 -32.92 -25.99 -11.21
N ILE A 329 -32.39 -24.78 -10.98
CA ILE A 329 -31.84 -23.93 -12.02
C ILE A 329 -30.37 -23.66 -11.68
N TYR A 330 -29.49 -23.92 -12.64
CA TYR A 330 -28.10 -23.49 -12.60
C TYR A 330 -28.00 -22.08 -13.18
N THR A 331 -27.48 -21.14 -12.38
CA THR A 331 -27.26 -19.77 -12.85
C THR A 331 -25.93 -19.66 -13.59
N LYS A 332 -25.80 -18.65 -14.47
CA LYS A 332 -24.52 -18.36 -15.15
C LYS A 332 -23.46 -17.81 -14.20
N ARG A 333 -23.90 -17.18 -13.11
CA ARG A 333 -23.05 -16.78 -12.00
C ARG A 333 -22.44 -18.01 -11.35
N LYS A 334 -21.16 -17.92 -10.99
CA LYS A 334 -20.51 -18.95 -10.20
C LYS A 334 -20.37 -18.53 -8.73
N ALA A 335 -20.40 -19.49 -7.84
CA ALA A 335 -20.18 -19.30 -6.42
C ALA A 335 -19.17 -20.30 -5.87
N ALA A 336 -18.55 -19.95 -4.75
CA ALA A 336 -17.71 -20.86 -3.98
C ALA A 336 -17.82 -20.50 -2.50
N TRP A 337 -17.58 -21.48 -1.62
CA TRP A 337 -17.71 -21.29 -0.17
C TRP A 337 -16.44 -21.76 0.52
N TYR A 338 -15.87 -20.91 1.39
CA TYR A 338 -14.70 -21.21 2.20
C TYR A 338 -14.94 -20.90 3.69
N GLY A 339 -14.29 -21.63 4.60
CA GLY A 339 -14.47 -21.47 6.06
C GLY A 339 -13.44 -22.23 6.91
N ASP A 340 -13.48 -22.00 8.23
CA ASP A 340 -12.53 -22.58 9.20
C ASP A 340 -12.66 -24.10 9.37
N LYS A 341 -13.86 -24.63 9.13
CA LYS A 341 -14.17 -26.06 9.14
C LYS A 341 -14.97 -26.40 7.88
N ALA A 342 -14.89 -27.65 7.43
CA ALA A 342 -15.82 -28.17 6.43
C ALA A 342 -17.22 -28.26 7.07
N PHE A 343 -17.94 -27.15 7.08
CA PHE A 343 -19.29 -27.07 7.62
C PHE A 343 -20.30 -27.24 6.48
N GLN A 344 -21.34 -28.02 6.73
CA GLN A 344 -22.47 -28.19 5.81
C GLN A 344 -23.49 -27.09 6.10
N TYR A 345 -23.86 -26.31 5.10
CA TYR A 345 -24.92 -25.32 5.23
C TYR A 345 -25.99 -25.47 4.17
N THR A 346 -27.26 -25.32 4.55
CA THR A 346 -28.41 -25.38 3.65
C THR A 346 -28.80 -23.99 3.16
N TYR A 347 -28.30 -23.58 1.99
CA TYR A 347 -28.77 -22.36 1.31
C TYR A 347 -29.83 -22.74 0.28
N SER A 348 -31.01 -22.11 0.29
CA SER A 348 -32.08 -22.36 -0.71
C SER A 348 -32.55 -23.83 -0.82
N LYS A 349 -32.49 -24.60 0.28
CA LYS A 349 -32.78 -26.05 0.37
C LYS A 349 -31.73 -26.98 -0.25
N THR A 350 -30.53 -26.49 -0.57
CA THR A 350 -29.41 -27.31 -1.06
C THR A 350 -28.23 -27.26 -0.06
N THR A 351 -27.66 -28.41 0.30
CA THR A 351 -26.51 -28.49 1.21
C THR A 351 -25.22 -28.16 0.46
N LYS A 352 -24.53 -27.09 0.85
CA LYS A 352 -23.21 -26.68 0.34
C LYS A 352 -22.12 -26.99 1.38
N ILE A 353 -20.95 -27.41 0.91
CA ILE A 353 -19.79 -27.73 1.74
C ILE A 353 -18.78 -26.59 1.62
N ALA A 354 -18.43 -25.96 2.75
CA ALA A 354 -17.36 -24.98 2.79
C ALA A 354 -15.99 -25.67 2.64
N LYS A 355 -15.13 -25.12 1.80
CA LYS A 355 -13.73 -25.56 1.62
C LYS A 355 -12.81 -24.85 2.62
N ALA A 356 -11.62 -25.41 2.83
CA ALA A 356 -10.59 -24.77 3.65
C ALA A 356 -10.04 -23.53 2.94
N TRP A 357 -9.81 -22.45 3.70
CA TRP A 357 -9.31 -21.18 3.19
C TRP A 357 -8.06 -21.31 2.31
N THR A 358 -8.04 -20.58 1.19
CA THR A 358 -6.81 -20.38 0.42
C THR A 358 -5.91 -19.32 1.10
N PRO A 359 -4.60 -19.30 0.82
CA PRO A 359 -3.71 -18.26 1.36
C PRO A 359 -4.17 -16.83 1.05
N ALA A 360 -4.66 -16.59 -0.17
CA ALA A 360 -5.19 -15.29 -0.58
C ALA A 360 -6.43 -14.91 0.25
N LEU A 361 -7.34 -15.85 0.49
CA LEU A 361 -8.53 -15.59 1.31
C LEU A 361 -8.17 -15.32 2.78
N LEU A 362 -7.15 -15.97 3.34
CA LEU A 362 -6.68 -15.66 4.69
C LEU A 362 -6.14 -14.25 4.82
N VAL A 363 -5.37 -13.78 3.83
CA VAL A 363 -4.88 -12.38 3.80
C VAL A 363 -6.05 -11.40 3.77
N LEU A 364 -7.02 -11.63 2.89
CA LEU A 364 -8.22 -10.77 2.78
C LEU A 364 -9.09 -10.83 4.04
N LYS A 365 -9.27 -12.02 4.63
CA LYS A 365 -9.97 -12.22 5.91
C LYS A 365 -9.32 -11.39 7.01
N HIS A 366 -8.02 -11.55 7.25
CA HIS A 366 -7.31 -10.80 8.28
C HIS A 366 -7.38 -9.28 8.05
N HIS A 367 -7.30 -8.83 6.80
CA HIS A 367 -7.47 -7.43 6.47
C HIS A 367 -8.87 -6.92 6.87
N VAL A 368 -9.93 -7.64 6.49
CA VAL A 368 -11.31 -7.28 6.83
C VAL A 368 -11.55 -7.33 8.34
N GLU A 369 -11.01 -8.32 9.05
CA GLU A 369 -11.08 -8.41 10.51
C GLU A 369 -10.38 -7.23 11.19
N ALA A 370 -9.22 -6.79 10.67
CA ALA A 370 -8.51 -5.64 11.19
C ALA A 370 -9.27 -4.31 10.99
N GLN A 371 -9.94 -4.16 9.83
CA GLN A 371 -10.74 -2.96 9.55
C GLN A 371 -12.02 -2.89 10.39
N THR A 372 -12.67 -4.04 10.61
CA THR A 372 -13.99 -4.11 11.25
C THR A 372 -13.94 -4.36 12.75
N GLY A 373 -12.82 -4.89 13.27
CA GLY A 373 -12.73 -5.40 14.63
C GLY A 373 -13.54 -6.68 14.87
N GLN A 374 -14.17 -7.24 13.84
CA GLN A 374 -14.99 -8.45 13.91
C GLN A 374 -14.18 -9.67 13.47
N LYS A 375 -14.59 -10.86 13.90
CA LYS A 375 -14.04 -12.14 13.44
C LYS A 375 -15.03 -12.83 12.53
N PHE A 376 -14.53 -13.44 11.46
CA PHE A 376 -15.34 -14.17 10.49
C PHE A 376 -14.82 -15.61 10.40
N ASN A 377 -15.71 -16.58 10.21
CA ASN A 377 -15.34 -18.01 10.09
C ASN A 377 -15.80 -18.62 8.75
N SER A 378 -16.41 -17.82 7.88
CA SER A 378 -17.04 -18.23 6.64
C SER A 378 -16.98 -17.11 5.59
N CYS A 379 -16.83 -17.46 4.32
CA CYS A 379 -16.93 -16.55 3.20
C CYS A 379 -17.66 -17.20 2.03
N LEU A 380 -18.71 -16.52 1.56
CA LEU A 380 -19.40 -16.83 0.31
C LEU A 380 -18.84 -15.95 -0.81
N LEU A 381 -18.25 -16.58 -1.81
CA LEU A 381 -17.74 -15.90 -3.00
C LEU A 381 -18.75 -15.97 -4.13
N ASN A 382 -18.88 -14.87 -4.86
CA ASN A 382 -19.72 -14.77 -6.05
C ASN A 382 -18.91 -14.18 -7.21
N LEU A 383 -18.81 -14.91 -8.33
CA LEU A 383 -18.24 -14.46 -9.59
C LEU A 383 -19.35 -14.14 -10.58
N TYR A 384 -19.41 -12.85 -10.94
CA TYR A 384 -20.26 -12.32 -12.01
C TYR A 384 -19.39 -12.13 -13.26
N HIS A 385 -19.65 -12.84 -14.35
CA HIS A 385 -18.81 -12.76 -15.55
C HIS A 385 -18.97 -11.44 -16.29
N ASP A 386 -20.17 -10.87 -16.24
CA ASP A 386 -20.49 -9.57 -16.81
C ASP A 386 -21.62 -8.88 -16.02
N GLY A 387 -22.09 -7.76 -16.55
CA GLY A 387 -23.18 -6.98 -15.96
C GLY A 387 -24.55 -7.64 -16.04
N GLN A 388 -24.79 -8.59 -16.94
CA GLN A 388 -26.11 -9.23 -17.12
C GLN A 388 -26.43 -10.17 -15.95
N GLU A 389 -25.39 -10.64 -15.26
CA GLU A 389 -25.50 -11.37 -14.01
C GLU A 389 -25.69 -10.41 -12.84
N GLY A 390 -26.50 -10.83 -11.86
CA GLY A 390 -26.81 -10.03 -10.69
C GLY A 390 -27.39 -10.88 -9.57
N MET A 391 -27.85 -10.19 -8.53
CA MET A 391 -28.51 -10.79 -7.39
C MET A 391 -29.84 -10.07 -7.19
N ALA A 392 -30.92 -10.82 -7.00
CA ALA A 392 -32.24 -10.26 -6.73
C ALA A 392 -32.30 -9.62 -5.33
N TRP A 393 -33.42 -8.96 -5.02
CA TRP A 393 -33.68 -8.47 -3.68
C TRP A 393 -33.71 -9.63 -2.68
N HIS A 394 -32.87 -9.56 -1.66
CA HIS A 394 -32.80 -10.53 -0.56
C HIS A 394 -32.25 -9.87 0.70
N SER A 395 -32.34 -10.57 1.83
CA SER A 395 -31.61 -10.27 3.05
C SER A 395 -30.81 -11.53 3.43
N ASP A 396 -29.71 -11.35 4.13
CA ASP A 396 -28.95 -12.45 4.71
C ASP A 396 -29.50 -12.78 6.10
N ASP A 397 -30.74 -13.30 6.17
CA ASP A 397 -31.50 -13.55 7.42
C ASP A 397 -31.59 -15.04 7.80
N GLU A 398 -30.58 -15.80 7.40
CA GLU A 398 -30.53 -17.24 7.59
C GLU A 398 -30.33 -17.61 9.07
N LYS A 399 -31.03 -18.66 9.57
CA LYS A 399 -30.94 -19.07 10.99
C LYS A 399 -29.51 -19.40 11.46
N SER A 400 -28.64 -19.82 10.55
CA SER A 400 -27.23 -20.11 10.84
C SER A 400 -26.36 -18.87 10.99
N LEU A 401 -26.80 -17.74 10.44
CA LEU A 401 -26.22 -16.43 10.70
C LEU A 401 -26.88 -15.98 12.00
N GLY A 402 -26.10 -15.83 13.06
CA GLY A 402 -26.64 -15.34 14.33
C GLY A 402 -27.46 -14.05 14.14
N LYS A 403 -28.38 -13.79 15.06
CA LYS A 403 -29.20 -12.58 14.98
C LYS A 403 -28.30 -11.33 14.99
N ASP A 404 -28.58 -10.39 14.08
CA ASP A 404 -27.89 -9.11 13.95
C ASP A 404 -26.36 -9.21 13.74
N THR A 405 -25.89 -10.30 13.11
CA THR A 405 -24.46 -10.50 12.81
C THR A 405 -23.91 -9.50 11.81
N CYS A 406 -22.65 -9.13 12.01
CA CYS A 406 -21.87 -8.35 11.06
C CYS A 406 -21.56 -9.18 9.79
N ILE A 407 -21.79 -8.56 8.63
CA ILE A 407 -21.48 -9.10 7.31
C ILE A 407 -20.58 -8.10 6.60
N ALA A 408 -19.42 -8.57 6.14
CA ALA A 408 -18.47 -7.75 5.40
C ALA A 408 -18.39 -8.21 3.94
N SER A 409 -18.62 -7.29 3.00
CA SER A 409 -18.61 -7.54 1.57
C SER A 409 -17.43 -6.82 0.92
N LEU A 410 -16.47 -7.59 0.42
CA LEU A 410 -15.28 -7.10 -0.27
C LEU A 410 -15.39 -7.38 -1.78
N SER A 411 -15.18 -6.36 -2.61
CA SER A 411 -15.41 -6.43 -4.06
C SER A 411 -14.12 -6.30 -4.86
N PHE A 412 -13.96 -7.07 -5.94
CA PHE A 412 -12.85 -6.94 -6.91
C PHE A 412 -13.38 -7.00 -8.35
N GLY A 413 -12.70 -6.31 -9.27
CA GLY A 413 -13.06 -6.27 -10.69
C GLY A 413 -14.06 -5.16 -11.02
N ALA A 414 -15.04 -5.45 -11.85
CA ALA A 414 -15.92 -4.42 -12.41
C ALA A 414 -16.76 -3.69 -11.34
N ILE A 415 -16.84 -2.36 -11.48
CA ILE A 415 -17.67 -1.51 -10.61
C ILE A 415 -19.14 -1.82 -10.84
N ARG A 416 -19.90 -2.03 -9.77
CA ARG A 416 -21.34 -2.32 -9.85
C ARG A 416 -22.13 -1.48 -8.84
N LYS A 417 -23.31 -1.02 -9.27
CA LYS A 417 -24.31 -0.44 -8.38
C LYS A 417 -24.74 -1.51 -7.39
N PHE A 418 -24.79 -1.18 -6.11
CA PHE A 418 -25.40 -1.99 -5.06
C PHE A 418 -26.54 -1.18 -4.46
N ALA A 419 -27.70 -1.81 -4.26
CA ALA A 419 -28.91 -1.10 -3.86
C ALA A 419 -29.53 -1.76 -2.63
N PHE A 420 -30.05 -0.92 -1.75
CA PHE A 420 -30.84 -1.27 -0.57
C PHE A 420 -32.28 -0.81 -0.78
N LYS A 421 -33.23 -1.56 -0.21
CA LYS A 421 -34.65 -1.22 -0.18
C LYS A 421 -35.21 -1.55 1.20
N HIS A 422 -35.78 -0.57 1.89
CA HIS A 422 -36.43 -0.81 3.18
C HIS A 422 -37.69 -1.66 2.97
N LYS A 423 -37.87 -2.73 3.77
CA LYS A 423 -38.97 -3.70 3.62
C LYS A 423 -40.35 -3.07 3.85
N THR A 424 -40.45 -2.19 4.86
CA THR A 424 -41.70 -1.50 5.23
C THR A 424 -41.96 -0.23 4.42
N THR A 425 -41.06 0.77 4.49
CA THR A 425 -41.25 2.08 3.84
C THR A 425 -41.03 2.04 2.31
N GLY A 426 -40.28 1.06 1.81
CA GLY A 426 -39.93 0.97 0.39
C GLY A 426 -38.83 1.95 -0.05
N GLU A 427 -38.23 2.69 0.88
CA GLU A 427 -37.15 3.66 0.61
C GLU A 427 -35.91 2.99 0.01
N TYR A 428 -35.23 3.70 -0.91
CA TYR A 428 -34.05 3.19 -1.60
C TYR A 428 -32.79 3.99 -1.26
N VAL A 429 -31.73 3.25 -0.95
CA VAL A 429 -30.36 3.77 -0.85
C VAL A 429 -29.50 2.99 -1.83
N TYR A 430 -28.53 3.63 -2.47
CA TYR A 430 -27.60 2.93 -3.35
C TYR A 430 -26.22 3.56 -3.34
N LEU A 431 -25.23 2.75 -3.71
CA LEU A 431 -23.84 3.16 -3.86
C LEU A 431 -23.18 2.37 -4.99
N MET A 432 -22.02 2.85 -5.44
CA MET A 432 -21.18 2.15 -6.41
C MET A 432 -20.09 1.41 -5.64
N LEU A 433 -20.04 0.08 -5.79
CA LEU A 433 -18.96 -0.74 -5.23
C LEU A 433 -17.86 -0.89 -6.27
N GLU A 434 -16.72 -0.26 -6.01
CA GLU A 434 -15.53 -0.31 -6.85
C GLU A 434 -14.62 -1.50 -6.52
N SER A 435 -13.61 -1.74 -7.36
CA SER A 435 -12.61 -2.78 -7.10
C SER A 435 -11.78 -2.44 -5.86
N GLY A 436 -11.57 -3.40 -4.98
CA GLY A 436 -10.91 -3.23 -3.69
C GLY A 436 -11.83 -2.73 -2.57
N SER A 437 -13.11 -2.44 -2.85
CA SER A 437 -13.97 -1.78 -1.86
C SER A 437 -14.57 -2.71 -0.80
N LEU A 438 -14.67 -2.20 0.43
CA LEU A 438 -15.27 -2.87 1.58
C LEU A 438 -16.58 -2.19 2.00
N LEU A 439 -17.64 -2.98 2.06
CA LEU A 439 -18.96 -2.60 2.59
C LEU A 439 -19.29 -3.48 3.78
N VAL A 440 -19.65 -2.89 4.92
CA VAL A 440 -20.03 -3.62 6.14
C VAL A 440 -21.50 -3.37 6.42
N MET A 441 -22.25 -4.45 6.64
CA MET A 441 -23.66 -4.43 7.02
C MET A 441 -23.80 -5.11 8.38
N GLN A 442 -24.39 -4.43 9.36
CA GLN A 442 -24.52 -4.97 10.71
C GLN A 442 -25.81 -4.49 11.40
N GLY A 443 -25.98 -4.86 12.67
CA GLY A 443 -27.16 -4.54 13.45
C GLY A 443 -28.42 -5.10 12.78
N THR A 444 -29.49 -4.33 12.78
CA THR A 444 -30.80 -4.77 12.28
C THR A 444 -30.95 -4.67 10.75
N THR A 445 -29.86 -4.43 10.00
CA THR A 445 -29.92 -4.24 8.54
C THR A 445 -30.62 -5.39 7.83
N GLN A 446 -30.25 -6.64 8.13
CA GLN A 446 -30.85 -7.80 7.45
C GLN A 446 -32.34 -8.00 7.83
N THR A 447 -32.74 -7.49 9.00
CA THR A 447 -34.13 -7.51 9.46
C THR A 447 -35.00 -6.55 8.65
N HIS A 448 -34.57 -5.31 8.44
CA HIS A 448 -35.42 -4.25 7.87
C HIS A 448 -35.12 -3.91 6.41
N TRP A 449 -33.93 -4.23 5.90
CA TRP A 449 -33.50 -3.85 4.55
C TRP A 449 -33.23 -5.08 3.67
N LEU A 450 -33.73 -5.01 2.44
CA LEU A 450 -33.33 -5.89 1.35
C LEU A 450 -32.17 -5.24 0.62
N HIS A 451 -31.30 -6.06 0.03
CA HIS A 451 -30.23 -5.58 -0.83
C HIS A 451 -30.15 -6.39 -2.14
N ARG A 452 -29.57 -5.79 -3.17
CA ARG A 452 -29.40 -6.43 -4.49
C ARG A 452 -28.22 -5.88 -5.27
N LEU A 453 -27.76 -6.71 -6.21
CA LEU A 453 -26.83 -6.31 -7.27
C LEU A 453 -27.61 -6.31 -8.61
N PRO A 454 -28.16 -5.17 -9.07
CA PRO A 454 -28.98 -5.11 -10.28
C PRO A 454 -28.17 -5.48 -11.55
N PRO A 455 -28.74 -6.28 -12.46
CA PRO A 455 -28.18 -6.48 -13.80
C PRO A 455 -28.06 -5.18 -14.61
N THR A 456 -27.09 -5.12 -15.51
CA THR A 456 -26.82 -4.01 -16.43
C THR A 456 -26.12 -4.51 -17.68
N VAL A 457 -26.52 -4.00 -18.85
CA VAL A 457 -25.86 -4.36 -20.13
C VAL A 457 -24.54 -3.60 -20.35
N LYS A 458 -24.26 -2.56 -19.55
CA LYS A 458 -23.11 -1.66 -19.72
C LYS A 458 -21.78 -2.27 -19.28
N VAL A 459 -21.82 -3.18 -18.31
CA VAL A 459 -20.61 -3.80 -17.75
C VAL A 459 -20.32 -5.09 -18.51
N LYS A 460 -19.14 -5.18 -19.12
CA LYS A 460 -18.70 -6.33 -19.92
C LYS A 460 -17.54 -7.11 -19.29
N THR A 461 -17.07 -6.64 -18.14
CA THR A 461 -15.94 -7.23 -17.41
C THR A 461 -16.41 -7.91 -16.13
N PRO A 462 -15.68 -8.94 -15.67
CA PRO A 462 -16.06 -9.72 -14.51
C PRO A 462 -15.92 -8.97 -13.18
N ARG A 463 -16.69 -9.40 -12.18
CA ARG A 463 -16.64 -8.95 -10.78
C ARG A 463 -16.67 -10.15 -9.85
N ILE A 464 -15.78 -10.14 -8.86
CA ILE A 464 -15.76 -11.10 -7.75
C ILE A 464 -16.20 -10.36 -6.47
N ASN A 465 -17.06 -10.99 -5.68
CA ASN A 465 -17.50 -10.50 -4.37
C ASN A 465 -17.24 -11.56 -3.30
N LEU A 466 -16.64 -11.16 -2.19
CA LEU A 466 -16.40 -11.98 -1.01
C LEU A 466 -17.32 -11.49 0.10
N THR A 467 -18.26 -12.32 0.54
CA THR A 467 -19.16 -12.00 1.65
C THR A 467 -18.72 -12.79 2.88
N PHE A 468 -17.97 -12.13 3.77
CA PHE A 468 -17.51 -12.68 5.04
C PHE A 468 -18.61 -12.66 6.09
N ARG A 469 -18.74 -13.77 6.82
CA ARG A 469 -19.83 -14.05 7.77
C ARG A 469 -19.31 -14.83 8.98
N THR A 470 -20.09 -14.79 10.05
CA THR A 470 -19.90 -15.63 11.24
C THR A 470 -21.08 -16.58 11.38
N MET A 471 -20.83 -17.84 11.05
CA MET A 471 -21.81 -18.91 11.15
C MET A 471 -21.79 -19.46 12.59
N LEU A 472 -22.98 -19.67 13.16
CA LEU A 472 -23.14 -20.37 14.44
C LEU A 472 -22.92 -21.87 14.23
N ASP A 473 -22.22 -22.52 15.16
CA ASP A 473 -22.16 -23.98 15.20
C ASP A 473 -23.60 -24.51 15.41
N GLN A 474 -24.09 -25.31 14.45
CA GLN A 474 -25.30 -26.09 14.68
C GLN A 474 -24.89 -27.24 15.61
N GLY A 475 -25.16 -27.06 16.91
CA GLY A 475 -24.95 -28.09 17.92
C GLY A 475 -25.72 -29.37 17.63
#